data_AF-A0A562D8C6-F1
#
_entry.id   AF-A0A562D8C6-F1
#
_cell.length_a   1.000
_cell.length_b   1.000
_cell.length_c   1.000
_cell.angle_alpha   90.00
_cell.angle_beta   90.00
_cell.angle_gamma   90.00
#
_symmetry.space_group_name_H-M   'P 1'
#
loop_
_entity.id
_entity.type
_entity.pdbx_description
1 polymer ?
#
loop_
_entity_poly.entity_id
_entity_poly.type
_entity_poly.pdbx_seq_one_letter_code
_entity_poly.pdbx_strand_id
1 'polypeptide(L)'
;MAAWFGAHVPNASQYSLDSAFVWVVLLATFAGLGLSFTPVRRLENAGMAKIGSACLYFLIASIGMQMDFTRLAERPGLLALGVVWMGVHILVLWGAARLVRAPLFYFAIGSQGNIGAAASAPVVAAAFHPTLAPVGVLLGTVGYATGTMIAYWLGQILRMMAGQ
;
A
#
# COMPACT_ATOMS: atom_id res chain seq x y z
N MET A 1 19.63 0.70 -15.32
CA MET A 1 19.29 2.13 -15.15
C MET A 1 19.67 2.62 -13.76
N ALA A 2 19.17 2.01 -12.68
CA ALA A 2 19.52 2.32 -11.29
C ALA A 2 21.03 2.56 -11.02
N ALA A 3 21.89 1.60 -11.40
CA ALA A 3 23.34 1.73 -11.22
C ALA A 3 23.99 2.88 -12.02
N TRP A 4 23.42 3.26 -13.16
CA TRP A 4 23.91 4.37 -13.97
C TRP A 4 23.55 5.72 -13.34
N PHE A 5 22.30 5.85 -12.84
CA PHE A 5 21.83 7.04 -12.13
C PHE A 5 22.55 7.25 -10.80
N GLY A 6 22.80 6.19 -10.04
CA GLY A 6 23.60 6.25 -8.81
C GLY A 6 25.05 6.69 -9.04
N ALA A 7 25.62 6.43 -10.22
CA ALA A 7 27.00 6.79 -10.56
C ALA A 7 27.16 8.18 -11.20
N HIS A 8 26.14 8.69 -11.88
CA HIS A 8 26.25 9.90 -12.72
C HIS A 8 25.40 11.10 -12.27
N VAL A 9 24.48 10.92 -11.32
CA VAL A 9 23.59 12.01 -10.86
C VAL A 9 23.82 12.29 -9.38
N PRO A 10 24.37 13.48 -9.02
CA PRO A 10 24.40 13.93 -7.63
C PRO A 10 22.97 14.03 -7.10
N ASN A 11 22.73 13.52 -5.88
CA ASN A 11 21.40 13.40 -5.24
C ASN A 11 20.47 12.29 -5.76
N ALA A 12 20.95 11.34 -6.57
CA ALA A 12 20.15 10.19 -7.00
C ALA A 12 19.53 9.39 -5.83
N SER A 13 20.24 9.26 -4.72
CA SER A 13 19.76 8.57 -3.51
C SER A 13 18.63 9.31 -2.79
N GLN A 14 18.59 10.65 -2.85
CA GLN A 14 17.53 11.44 -2.22
C GLN A 14 16.19 11.26 -2.93
N TYR A 15 16.20 10.99 -4.23
CA TYR A 15 15.00 10.73 -5.03
C TYR A 15 14.77 9.23 -5.30
N SER A 16 15.53 8.35 -4.62
CA SER A 16 15.50 6.89 -4.81
C SER A 16 15.72 6.44 -6.27
N LEU A 17 16.38 7.25 -7.09
CA LEU A 17 16.66 6.96 -8.51
C LEU A 17 17.77 5.91 -8.69
N ASP A 18 18.52 5.65 -7.63
CA ASP A 18 19.46 4.55 -7.46
C ASP A 18 18.79 3.20 -7.13
N SER A 19 17.49 3.20 -6.80
CA SER A 19 16.75 1.98 -6.48
C SER A 19 16.27 1.25 -7.74
N ALA A 20 16.70 -0.01 -7.90
CA ALA A 20 16.19 -0.87 -8.97
C ALA A 20 14.67 -1.06 -8.91
N PHE A 21 14.10 -1.05 -7.69
CA PHE A 21 12.65 -1.19 -7.49
C PHE A 21 11.86 -0.05 -8.15
N VAL A 22 12.31 1.20 -8.00
CA VAL A 22 11.65 2.38 -8.60
C VAL A 22 11.59 2.27 -10.11
N TRP A 23 12.68 1.85 -10.75
CA TRP A 23 12.73 1.67 -12.21
C TRP A 23 11.87 0.51 -12.70
N VAL A 24 11.81 -0.61 -11.95
CA VAL A 24 10.91 -1.73 -12.27
C VAL A 24 9.46 -1.27 -12.24
N VAL A 25 9.04 -0.55 -11.19
CA VAL A 25 7.67 -0.04 -11.06
C VAL A 25 7.35 0.98 -12.15
N LEU A 26 8.23 1.95 -12.40
CA LEU A 26 8.04 2.97 -13.43
C LEU A 26 7.90 2.34 -14.82
N LEU A 27 8.86 1.50 -15.23
CA LEU A 27 8.86 0.90 -16.55
C LEU A 27 7.66 -0.04 -16.74
N ALA A 28 7.32 -0.85 -15.73
CA ALA A 28 6.15 -1.72 -15.79
C ALA A 28 4.86 -0.91 -15.92
N THR A 29 4.73 0.21 -15.21
CA THR A 29 3.56 1.09 -15.28
C THR A 29 3.44 1.77 -16.64
N PHE A 30 4.53 2.34 -17.16
CA PHE A 30 4.55 2.96 -18.48
C PHE A 30 4.31 1.94 -19.61
N ALA A 31 4.92 0.77 -19.54
CA ALA A 31 4.68 -0.30 -20.50
C ALA A 31 3.22 -0.79 -20.45
N GLY A 32 2.67 -1.01 -19.25
CA GLY A 32 1.27 -1.39 -19.06
C GLY A 32 0.29 -0.34 -19.60
N LEU A 33 0.54 0.94 -19.34
CA LEU A 33 -0.26 2.04 -19.85
C LEU A 33 -0.16 2.15 -21.37
N GLY A 34 1.05 2.06 -21.93
CA GLY A 34 1.28 2.06 -23.38
C GLY A 34 0.56 0.91 -24.07
N LEU A 35 0.67 -0.31 -23.53
CA LEU A 35 -0.03 -1.48 -24.04
C LEU A 35 -1.55 -1.38 -23.90
N SER A 36 -2.07 -0.61 -22.94
CA SER A 36 -3.50 -0.39 -22.76
C SER A 36 -4.16 0.37 -23.92
N PHE A 37 -3.38 1.15 -24.68
CA PHE A 37 -3.84 1.80 -25.92
C PHE A 37 -3.80 0.87 -27.15
N THR A 38 -3.21 -0.31 -27.02
CA THR A 38 -3.08 -1.29 -28.12
C THR A 38 -4.16 -2.38 -28.03
N PRO A 39 -4.41 -3.17 -29.10
CA PRO A 39 -5.37 -4.29 -29.05
C PRO A 39 -5.05 -5.35 -27.98
N VAL A 40 -3.86 -5.34 -27.40
CA VAL A 40 -3.45 -6.18 -26.25
C VAL A 40 -4.40 -6.02 -25.06
N ARG A 41 -5.07 -4.87 -24.90
CA ARG A 41 -6.12 -4.68 -23.89
C ARG A 41 -7.26 -5.72 -23.96
N ARG A 42 -7.55 -6.31 -25.12
CA ARG A 42 -8.56 -7.38 -25.24
C ARG A 42 -8.23 -8.62 -24.41
N LEU A 43 -6.96 -8.82 -24.03
CA LEU A 43 -6.55 -9.90 -23.13
C LEU A 43 -7.09 -9.73 -21.70
N GLU A 44 -7.42 -8.51 -21.29
CA GLU A 44 -8.10 -8.25 -20.02
C GLU A 44 -9.42 -9.04 -19.94
N ASN A 45 -10.20 -9.01 -21.03
CA ASN A 45 -11.45 -9.76 -21.17
C ASN A 45 -11.25 -11.27 -21.28
N ALA A 46 -10.04 -11.71 -21.67
CA ALA A 46 -9.66 -13.13 -21.73
C ALA A 46 -9.22 -13.68 -20.36
N GLY A 47 -9.27 -12.89 -19.29
CA GLY A 47 -9.02 -13.33 -17.92
C GLY A 47 -7.66 -12.93 -17.33
N MET A 48 -6.93 -11.99 -17.94
CA MET A 48 -5.67 -11.49 -17.36
C MET A 48 -5.82 -10.88 -15.97
N ALA A 49 -7.00 -10.35 -15.64
CA ALA A 49 -7.31 -9.89 -14.29
C ALA A 49 -7.13 -11.01 -13.23
N LYS A 50 -7.43 -12.28 -13.58
CA LYS A 50 -7.26 -13.43 -12.67
C LYS A 50 -5.78 -13.74 -12.42
N ILE A 51 -4.95 -13.67 -13.46
CA ILE A 51 -3.50 -13.88 -13.32
C ILE A 51 -2.89 -12.77 -12.45
N GLY A 52 -3.29 -11.50 -12.69
CA GLY A 52 -2.86 -10.38 -11.84
C GLY A 52 -3.21 -10.60 -10.37
N SER A 53 -4.44 -11.02 -10.07
CA SER A 53 -4.84 -11.36 -8.69
C SER A 53 -4.07 -12.54 -8.10
N ALA A 54 -3.74 -13.57 -8.90
CA ALA A 54 -2.93 -14.70 -8.43
C ALA A 54 -1.50 -14.27 -8.08
N CYS A 55 -0.87 -13.42 -8.91
CA CYS A 55 0.43 -12.83 -8.61
C CYS A 55 0.39 -11.95 -7.36
N LEU A 56 -0.67 -11.17 -7.16
CA LEU A 56 -0.91 -10.38 -5.94
C LEU A 56 -0.97 -11.28 -4.70
N TYR A 57 -1.72 -12.39 -4.75
CA TYR A 57 -1.76 -13.34 -3.64
C TYR A 57 -0.42 -14.02 -3.39
N PHE A 58 0.33 -14.35 -4.44
CA PHE A 58 1.68 -14.90 -4.31
C PHE A 58 2.64 -13.90 -3.64
N LEU A 59 2.56 -12.61 -3.99
CA LEU A 59 3.32 -11.54 -3.34
C LEU A 59 2.97 -11.43 -1.85
N ILE A 60 1.67 -11.39 -1.51
CA ILE A 60 1.20 -11.32 -0.12
C ILE A 60 1.69 -12.53 0.67
N ALA A 61 1.59 -13.74 0.10
CA ALA A 61 2.09 -14.96 0.72
C ALA A 61 3.61 -14.90 0.96
N SER A 62 4.38 -14.42 -0.02
CA SER A 62 5.83 -14.25 0.10
C SER A 62 6.24 -13.24 1.16
N ILE A 63 5.48 -12.15 1.34
CA ILE A 63 5.69 -11.18 2.43
C ILE A 63 5.39 -11.85 3.78
N GLY A 64 4.28 -12.59 3.88
CA GLY A 64 3.88 -13.30 5.10
C GLY A 64 4.88 -14.37 5.55
N MET A 65 5.49 -15.09 4.62
CA MET A 65 6.51 -16.12 4.93
C MET A 65 7.81 -15.55 5.50
N GLN A 66 8.10 -14.26 5.27
CA GLN A 66 9.28 -13.60 5.85
C GLN A 66 9.09 -13.24 7.33
N MET A 67 7.87 -13.36 7.86
CA MET A 67 7.56 -13.02 9.25
C MET A 67 7.84 -14.19 10.20
N ASP A 68 8.68 -13.94 11.21
CA ASP A 68 8.99 -14.91 12.25
C ASP A 68 8.10 -14.67 13.49
N PHE A 69 7.04 -15.48 13.62
CA PHE A 69 6.07 -15.35 14.72
C PHE A 69 6.64 -15.71 16.09
N THR A 70 7.65 -16.57 16.18
CA THR A 70 8.20 -16.97 17.49
C THR A 70 8.97 -15.81 18.12
N ARG A 71 9.77 -15.09 17.32
CA ARG A 71 10.44 -13.85 17.77
C ARG A 71 9.48 -12.75 18.19
N LEU A 72 8.32 -12.68 17.54
CA LEU A 72 7.27 -11.72 17.90
C LEU A 72 6.58 -12.11 19.21
N ALA A 73 6.35 -13.41 19.44
CA ALA A 73 5.76 -13.94 20.67
C ALA A 73 6.69 -13.76 21.89
N GLU A 74 8.01 -13.82 21.70
CA GLU A 74 9.01 -13.53 22.73
C GLU A 74 9.02 -12.05 23.16
N ARG A 75 8.43 -11.15 22.36
CA ARG A 75 8.34 -9.71 22.65
C ARG A 75 6.89 -9.25 22.77
N PRO A 76 6.17 -9.66 23.84
CA PRO A 76 4.75 -9.36 24.01
C PRO A 76 4.43 -7.87 24.04
N GLY A 77 5.39 -7.02 24.42
CA GLY A 77 5.24 -5.56 24.35
C GLY A 77 4.98 -5.02 22.94
N LEU A 78 5.59 -5.61 21.89
CA LEU A 78 5.36 -5.19 20.50
C LEU A 78 3.97 -5.63 20.02
N LEU A 79 3.52 -6.82 20.42
CA LEU A 79 2.17 -7.29 20.14
C LEU A 79 1.12 -6.39 20.82
N ALA A 80 1.31 -6.07 22.11
CA ALA A 80 0.42 -5.17 22.84
C ALA A 80 0.36 -3.79 22.19
N LEU A 81 1.50 -3.24 21.76
CA LEU A 81 1.55 -1.98 21.02
C LEU A 81 0.76 -2.06 19.70
N GLY A 82 0.91 -3.16 18.95
CA GLY A 82 0.15 -3.40 17.73
C GLY A 82 -1.36 -3.45 17.97
N VAL A 83 -1.80 -4.11 19.03
CA VAL A 83 -3.22 -4.18 19.43
C VAL A 83 -3.74 -2.79 19.81
N VAL A 84 -3.00 -2.04 20.63
CA VAL A 84 -3.38 -0.67 21.02
C VAL A 84 -3.46 0.22 19.78
N TRP A 85 -2.47 0.14 18.88
CA TRP A 85 -2.48 0.89 17.62
C TRP A 85 -3.72 0.55 16.80
N MET A 86 -4.01 -0.73 16.57
CA MET A 86 -5.20 -1.14 15.80
C MET A 86 -6.51 -0.76 16.48
N GLY A 87 -6.56 -0.80 17.82
CA GLY A 87 -7.68 -0.28 18.59
C GLY A 87 -7.90 1.21 18.32
N VAL A 88 -6.86 2.04 18.48
CA VAL A 88 -6.93 3.48 18.22
C VAL A 88 -7.32 3.77 16.77
N HIS A 89 -6.71 3.06 15.81
CA HIS A 89 -7.01 3.21 14.39
C HIS A 89 -8.48 2.94 14.07
N ILE A 90 -9.02 1.82 14.55
CA ILE A 90 -10.42 1.43 14.36
C ILE A 90 -11.35 2.45 15.04
N LEU A 91 -11.03 2.89 16.26
CA LEU A 91 -11.84 3.86 16.99
C LEU A 91 -11.89 5.23 16.29
N VAL A 92 -10.75 5.72 15.79
CA VAL A 92 -10.68 6.99 15.05
C VAL A 92 -11.47 6.90 13.75
N LEU A 93 -11.27 5.84 12.96
CA LEU A 93 -12.02 5.65 11.72
C LEU A 93 -13.51 5.44 11.96
N TRP A 94 -13.87 4.74 13.02
CA TRP A 94 -15.27 4.52 13.38
C TRP A 94 -15.94 5.82 13.83
N GLY A 95 -15.25 6.64 14.63
CA GLY A 95 -15.69 7.99 15.00
C GLY A 95 -15.87 8.88 13.78
N ALA A 96 -14.92 8.87 12.85
CA ALA A 96 -15.02 9.59 11.58
C ALA A 96 -16.21 9.09 10.74
N ALA A 97 -16.35 7.78 10.56
CA ALA A 97 -17.46 7.18 9.83
C ALA A 97 -18.82 7.53 10.44
N ARG A 98 -18.91 7.59 11.77
CA ARG A 98 -20.12 8.00 12.50
C ARG A 98 -20.46 9.47 12.24
N LEU A 99 -19.46 10.35 12.21
CA LEU A 99 -19.63 11.79 11.97
C LEU A 99 -20.15 12.07 10.57
N VAL A 100 -19.59 11.41 9.56
CA VAL A 100 -20.02 11.56 8.15
C VAL A 100 -21.21 10.68 7.78
N ARG A 101 -21.73 9.87 8.72
CA ARG A 101 -22.80 8.88 8.51
C ARG A 101 -22.49 7.93 7.34
N ALA A 102 -21.23 7.52 7.22
CA ALA A 102 -20.80 6.64 6.15
C ALA A 102 -21.28 5.20 6.38
N PRO A 103 -21.71 4.48 5.32
CA PRO A 103 -21.99 3.06 5.40
C PRO A 103 -20.73 2.23 5.68
N LEU A 104 -20.94 1.06 6.31
CA LEU A 104 -19.87 0.16 6.76
C LEU A 104 -18.91 -0.26 5.63
N PHE A 105 -19.37 -0.32 4.38
CA PHE A 105 -18.51 -0.69 3.26
C PHE A 105 -17.39 0.33 3.01
N TYR A 106 -17.68 1.64 3.09
CA TYR A 106 -16.65 2.67 2.94
C TYR A 106 -15.66 2.65 4.11
N PHE A 107 -16.14 2.34 5.32
CA PHE A 107 -15.28 2.13 6.47
C PHE A 107 -14.32 0.94 6.26
N ALA A 108 -14.81 -0.19 5.77
CA ALA A 108 -14.00 -1.38 5.53
C ALA A 108 -12.95 -1.15 4.43
N ILE A 109 -13.34 -0.57 3.30
CA ILE A 109 -12.43 -0.24 2.19
C ILE A 109 -11.41 0.83 2.64
N GLY A 110 -11.85 1.84 3.38
CA GLY A 110 -11.00 2.93 3.88
C GLY A 110 -9.96 2.46 4.90
N SER A 111 -10.34 1.58 5.83
CA SER A 111 -9.39 0.99 6.79
C SER A 111 -8.35 0.13 6.07
N GLN A 112 -8.77 -0.72 5.12
CA GLN A 112 -7.84 -1.51 4.33
C GLN A 112 -6.91 -0.67 3.46
N GLY A 113 -7.37 0.47 2.95
CA GLY A 113 -6.54 1.44 2.25
C GLY A 113 -5.41 2.03 3.10
N ASN A 114 -5.52 2.01 4.43
CA ASN A 114 -4.49 2.51 5.34
C ASN A 114 -3.58 1.41 5.92
N ILE A 115 -4.07 0.18 6.09
CA ILE A 115 -3.29 -0.92 6.68
C ILE A 115 -2.57 -1.74 5.60
N GLY A 116 -3.29 -2.19 4.57
CA GLY A 116 -2.74 -3.03 3.50
C GLY A 116 -2.70 -2.37 2.12
N ALA A 117 -3.07 -1.08 2.06
CA ALA A 117 -2.94 -0.18 0.92
C ALA A 117 -3.35 -0.81 -0.43
N ALA A 118 -2.49 -0.71 -1.46
CA ALA A 118 -2.79 -1.14 -2.82
C ALA A 118 -2.99 -2.67 -2.97
N ALA A 119 -2.56 -3.48 -1.99
CA ALA A 119 -2.67 -4.93 -2.07
C ALA A 119 -4.02 -5.44 -1.55
N SER A 120 -4.50 -4.93 -0.40
CA SER A 120 -5.69 -5.49 0.26
C SER A 120 -6.97 -4.67 0.05
N ALA A 121 -6.88 -3.35 -0.14
CA ALA A 121 -8.06 -2.51 -0.36
C ALA A 121 -8.88 -2.88 -1.60
N PRO A 122 -8.28 -3.22 -2.77
CA PRO A 122 -9.04 -3.64 -3.95
C PRO A 122 -9.72 -4.99 -3.75
N VAL A 123 -9.09 -5.90 -3.00
CA VAL A 123 -9.62 -7.23 -2.71
C VAL A 123 -10.86 -7.12 -1.84
N VAL A 124 -10.81 -6.32 -0.77
CA VAL A 124 -11.97 -6.07 0.08
C VAL A 124 -13.08 -5.32 -0.66
N ALA A 125 -12.74 -4.36 -1.52
CA ALA A 125 -13.73 -3.65 -2.34
C ALA A 125 -14.42 -4.57 -3.35
N ALA A 126 -13.66 -5.44 -4.03
CA ALA A 126 -14.17 -6.40 -5.00
C ALA A 126 -15.11 -7.44 -4.37
N ALA A 127 -14.90 -7.78 -3.10
CA ALA A 127 -15.78 -8.67 -2.35
C ALA A 127 -17.18 -8.07 -2.12
N PHE A 128 -17.31 -6.74 -2.07
CA PHE A 128 -18.62 -6.07 -2.04
C PHE A 128 -19.23 -5.97 -3.44
N HIS A 129 -18.50 -5.37 -4.39
CA HIS A 129 -18.88 -5.35 -5.79
C HIS A 129 -17.62 -5.20 -6.68
N PRO A 130 -17.51 -5.96 -7.79
CA PRO A 130 -16.36 -5.86 -8.69
C PRO A 130 -16.08 -4.45 -9.23
N THR A 131 -17.14 -3.63 -9.40
CA THR A 131 -17.05 -2.24 -9.84
C THR A 131 -16.40 -1.31 -8.81
N LEU A 132 -16.28 -1.73 -7.55
CA LEU A 132 -15.63 -0.98 -6.48
C LEU A 132 -14.12 -1.26 -6.38
N ALA A 133 -13.60 -2.29 -7.06
CA ALA A 133 -12.17 -2.61 -7.03
C ALA A 133 -11.27 -1.43 -7.45
N PRO A 134 -11.57 -0.68 -8.54
CA PRO A 134 -10.79 0.52 -8.89
C PRO A 134 -10.80 1.60 -7.81
N VAL A 135 -11.95 1.77 -7.13
CA VAL A 135 -12.09 2.73 -6.03
C VAL A 135 -11.21 2.31 -4.85
N GLY A 136 -11.17 1.01 -4.53
CA GLY A 136 -10.27 0.45 -3.52
C GLY A 136 -8.79 0.67 -3.84
N VAL A 137 -8.38 0.50 -5.11
CA VAL A 137 -7.00 0.80 -5.55
C VAL A 137 -6.66 2.27 -5.33
N LEU A 138 -7.54 3.18 -5.75
CA LEU A 138 -7.31 4.62 -5.60
C LEU A 138 -7.23 5.03 -4.12
N LEU A 139 -8.16 4.56 -3.29
CA LEU A 139 -8.17 4.81 -1.85
C LEU A 139 -6.91 4.26 -1.18
N GLY A 140 -6.45 3.06 -1.54
CA GLY A 140 -5.22 2.47 -1.03
C GLY A 140 -3.97 3.25 -1.42
N THR A 141 -3.87 3.68 -2.67
CA THR A 141 -2.71 4.48 -3.15
C THR A 141 -2.67 5.86 -2.51
N VAL A 142 -3.81 6.53 -2.39
CA VAL A 142 -3.90 7.84 -1.71
C VAL A 142 -3.61 7.71 -0.22
N GLY A 143 -4.16 6.68 0.44
CA GLY A 143 -3.86 6.38 1.85
C GLY A 143 -2.37 6.15 2.08
N TYR A 144 -1.73 5.37 1.21
CA TYR A 144 -0.29 5.13 1.28
C TYR A 144 0.55 6.41 1.08
N ALA A 145 0.24 7.19 0.05
CA ALA A 145 0.95 8.43 -0.25
C ALA A 145 0.81 9.45 0.90
N THR A 146 -0.41 9.69 1.35
CA THR A 146 -0.69 10.63 2.46
C THR A 146 -0.11 10.13 3.78
N GLY A 147 -0.29 8.84 4.10
CA GLY A 147 0.24 8.22 5.31
C GLY A 147 1.77 8.30 5.39
N THR A 148 2.47 8.05 4.28
CA THR A 148 3.94 8.14 4.22
C THR A 148 4.41 9.57 4.47
N MET A 149 3.76 10.57 3.86
CA MET A 149 4.11 11.97 4.05
C MET A 149 3.86 12.42 5.49
N ILE A 150 2.67 12.12 6.04
CA ILE A 150 2.31 12.48 7.41
C ILE A 150 3.25 11.79 8.40
N ALA A 151 3.56 10.51 8.20
CA ALA A 151 4.50 9.76 9.05
C ALA A 151 5.90 10.37 9.03
N TYR A 152 6.39 10.79 7.86
CA TYR A 152 7.67 11.47 7.75
C TYR A 152 7.67 12.79 8.52
N TRP A 153 6.63 13.61 8.34
CA TRP A 153 6.47 14.88 9.07
C TRP A 153 6.41 14.68 10.59
N LEU A 154 5.58 13.74 11.06
CA LEU A 154 5.52 13.35 12.48
C LEU A 154 6.88 12.87 12.99
N GLY A 155 7.61 12.09 12.19
CA GLY A 155 8.95 11.64 12.51
C GLY A 155 9.91 12.82 12.75
N GLN A 156 9.86 13.86 11.93
CA GLN A 156 10.68 15.06 12.15
C GLN A 156 10.27 15.81 13.43
N ILE A 157 8.98 15.92 13.72
CA ILE A 157 8.50 16.55 14.96
C ILE A 157 9.00 15.79 16.18
N LEU A 158 8.89 14.46 16.17
CA LEU A 158 9.37 13.62 17.26
C LEU A 158 10.88 13.70 17.44
N ARG A 159 11.67 13.80 16.36
CA ARG A 159 13.12 14.02 16.43
C ARG A 159 13.46 15.34 17.13
N MET A 160 12.80 16.43 16.72
CA MET A 160 12.97 17.73 17.36
C MET A 160 12.62 17.70 18.85
N MET A 161 11.53 17.01 19.22
CA MET A 161 11.14 16.83 20.63
C MET A 161 12.12 15.97 21.43
N ALA A 162 12.79 15.02 20.78
CA ALA A 162 13.83 14.18 21.37
C ALA A 162 15.19 14.89 21.47
N GLY A 163 15.31 16.14 21.00
CA GLY A 163 16.56 16.91 21.04
C GLY A 163 17.60 16.50 20.00
N GLN A 164 17.17 15.87 18.90
CA GLN A 164 17.99 15.47 17.75
C GLN A 164 17.56 16.18 16.46
#